data_AF-A0A4Q3FC35-F1
#
_entry.id   AF-A0A4Q3FC35-F1
#
_cell.length_a   1.000
_cell.length_b   1.000
_cell.length_c   1.000
_cell.angle_alpha   90.00
_cell.angle_beta   90.00
_cell.angle_gamma   90.00
#
_symmetry.space_group_name_H-M   'P 1'
#
loop_
_entity.id
_entity.type
_entity.pdbx_description
1 polymer ?
#
loop_
_entity_poly.entity_id
_entity_poly.type
_entity_poly.pdbx_seq_one_letter_code
_entity_poly.pdbx_strand_id
1 'polypeptide(L)'
;MQLNLLTSKQAINKAYLREKVNRADIKQFKTHFADLLNKINDKADEEHLKSLITDFLKFSWYKDAFQINPIGKNDLVIHTGKSPADPIEVILEVKSVVNKAEMISTAKPNAKALHELILYYLDERITKNKHEIKQLIATNIFE
;
A
#
# COMPACT_ATOMS: atom_id res chain seq x y z
N MET A 1 2.52 -4.79 -22.25
CA MET A 1 3.34 -4.73 -21.02
C MET A 1 3.39 -6.14 -20.45
N GLN A 2 4.56 -6.64 -20.05
CA GLN A 2 4.71 -7.97 -19.43
C GLN A 2 5.02 -7.78 -17.95
N LEU A 3 4.25 -8.42 -17.06
CA LEU A 3 4.48 -8.35 -15.62
C LEU A 3 5.52 -9.39 -15.19
N ASN A 4 6.39 -9.00 -14.26
CA ASN A 4 7.27 -9.91 -13.56
C ASN A 4 6.59 -10.35 -12.25
N LEU A 5 6.17 -11.61 -12.19
CA LEU A 5 5.48 -12.16 -11.02
C LEU A 5 6.50 -12.67 -10.00
N LEU A 6 6.45 -12.12 -8.79
CA LEU A 6 7.37 -12.46 -7.72
C LEU A 6 6.60 -13.15 -6.58
N THR A 7 7.17 -14.22 -6.05
CA THR A 7 6.74 -14.76 -4.76
C THR A 7 7.17 -13.82 -3.62
N SER A 8 6.54 -13.93 -2.44
CA SER A 8 6.92 -13.12 -1.27
C SER A 8 8.41 -13.23 -0.93
N LYS A 9 9.01 -14.41 -1.11
CA LYS A 9 10.45 -14.65 -0.89
C LYS A 9 11.34 -13.97 -1.93
N GLN A 10 10.85 -13.76 -3.15
CA GLN A 10 11.59 -13.06 -4.21
C GLN A 10 11.43 -11.54 -4.11
N ALA A 11 10.27 -11.06 -3.64
CA ALA A 11 9.97 -9.63 -3.52
C ALA A 11 10.71 -8.96 -2.36
N ILE A 12 11.04 -9.70 -1.30
CA ILE A 12 11.75 -9.14 -0.14
C ILE A 12 13.21 -8.81 -0.49
N ASN A 13 13.66 -7.60 -0.14
CA ASN A 13 15.08 -7.25 -0.24
C ASN A 13 15.90 -8.15 0.71
N LYS A 14 16.94 -8.80 0.17
CA LYS A 14 17.81 -9.73 0.92
C LYS A 14 18.45 -9.11 2.16
N ALA A 15 18.62 -7.80 2.21
CA ALA A 15 19.11 -7.10 3.39
C ALA A 15 18.18 -7.30 4.61
N TYR A 16 16.85 -7.27 4.40
CA TYR A 16 15.88 -7.46 5.48
C TYR A 16 15.89 -8.86 6.09
N LEU A 17 16.40 -9.88 5.37
CA LEU A 17 16.55 -11.23 5.93
C LEU A 17 17.61 -11.31 7.04
N ARG A 18 18.45 -10.27 7.17
CA ARG A 18 19.47 -10.16 8.22
C ARG A 18 18.99 -9.39 9.44
N GLU A 19 17.87 -8.68 9.33
CA GLU A 19 17.28 -7.93 10.44
C GLU A 19 16.60 -8.87 11.43
N LYS A 20 16.87 -8.65 12.72
CA LYS A 20 16.21 -9.42 13.78
C LYS A 20 14.80 -8.88 13.99
N VAL A 21 13.80 -9.74 13.81
CA VAL A 21 12.41 -9.40 14.12
C VAL A 21 12.05 -9.91 15.52
N ASN A 22 11.49 -9.05 16.36
CA ASN A 22 11.06 -9.46 17.69
C ASN A 22 9.81 -10.36 17.61
N ARG A 23 9.70 -11.33 18.52
CA ARG A 23 8.52 -12.20 18.64
C ARG A 23 7.24 -11.40 18.93
N ALA A 24 7.36 -10.28 19.65
CA ALA A 24 6.23 -9.39 19.92
C ALA A 24 5.67 -8.79 18.61
N ASP A 25 6.54 -8.28 17.74
CA ASP A 25 6.17 -7.69 16.45
C ASP A 25 5.52 -8.72 15.53
N ILE A 26 6.04 -9.95 15.52
CA ILE A 26 5.44 -11.08 14.76
C ILE A 26 4.05 -11.40 15.29
N LYS A 27 3.85 -11.41 16.61
CA LYS A 27 2.54 -11.68 17.22
C LYS A 27 1.55 -10.57 16.87
N GLN A 28 1.99 -9.31 16.97
CA GLN A 28 1.20 -8.14 16.63
C GLN A 28 0.75 -8.18 15.17
N PHE A 29 1.67 -8.46 14.24
CA PHE A 29 1.34 -8.65 12.83
C PHE A 29 0.33 -9.77 12.63
N LYS A 30 0.54 -10.95 13.22
CA LYS A 30 -0.37 -12.10 13.06
C LYS A 30 -1.78 -11.78 13.53
N THR A 31 -1.92 -11.09 14.66
CA THR A 31 -3.23 -10.66 15.18
C THR A 31 -3.93 -9.74 14.20
N HIS A 32 -3.29 -8.64 13.80
CA HIS A 32 -3.95 -7.65 12.93
C HIS A 32 -4.14 -8.16 11.49
N PHE A 33 -3.27 -9.06 11.01
CA PHE A 33 -3.44 -9.71 9.72
C PHE A 33 -4.63 -10.67 9.73
N ALA A 34 -4.81 -11.46 10.79
CA ALA A 34 -5.99 -12.30 10.94
C ALA A 34 -7.28 -11.44 11.00
N ASP A 35 -7.24 -10.31 11.72
CA ASP A 35 -8.37 -9.39 11.79
C ASP A 35 -8.70 -8.76 10.43
N LEU A 36 -7.69 -8.39 9.64
CA LEU A 36 -7.87 -7.92 8.27
C LEU A 36 -8.60 -8.95 7.42
N LEU A 37 -8.13 -10.20 7.44
CA LEU A 37 -8.70 -11.31 6.66
C LEU A 37 -10.12 -11.67 7.11
N ASN A 38 -10.45 -11.50 8.39
CA ASN A 38 -11.80 -11.77 8.90
C ASN A 38 -12.81 -10.67 8.50
N LYS A 39 -12.35 -9.45 8.25
CA LYS A 39 -13.22 -8.30 7.94
C LYS A 39 -13.40 -8.08 6.44
N ILE A 40 -12.42 -8.46 5.63
CA ILE A 40 -12.54 -8.33 4.17
C ILE A 40 -13.61 -9.29 3.62
N ASN A 41 -14.38 -8.81 2.64
CA ASN A 41 -15.30 -9.64 1.87
C ASN A 41 -15.18 -9.35 0.36
N ASP A 42 -15.68 -10.26 -0.46
CA ASP A 42 -15.57 -10.21 -1.93
C ASP A 42 -16.44 -9.13 -2.59
N LYS A 43 -17.24 -8.42 -1.80
CA LYS A 43 -18.13 -7.33 -2.22
C LYS A 43 -17.73 -5.99 -1.64
N ALA A 44 -16.55 -5.90 -1.02
CA ALA A 44 -16.07 -4.67 -0.41
C ALA A 44 -15.82 -3.58 -1.47
N ASP A 45 -16.30 -2.37 -1.16
CA ASP A 45 -15.98 -1.17 -1.91
C ASP A 45 -14.61 -0.60 -1.51
N GLU A 46 -14.12 0.36 -2.31
CA GLU A 46 -12.79 0.95 -2.12
C GLU A 46 -12.63 1.63 -0.76
N GLU A 47 -13.67 2.33 -0.28
CA GLU A 47 -13.60 3.07 0.98
C GLU A 47 -13.48 2.12 2.18
N HIS A 48 -14.22 1.02 2.16
CA HIS A 48 -14.08 -0.02 3.17
C HIS A 48 -12.67 -0.62 3.17
N LEU A 49 -12.13 -0.96 1.98
CA LEU A 49 -10.78 -1.48 1.87
C LEU A 49 -9.71 -0.49 2.36
N LYS A 50 -9.85 0.81 2.06
CA LYS A 50 -8.94 1.86 2.56
C LYS A 50 -8.92 1.92 4.08
N SER A 51 -10.09 1.85 4.71
CA SER A 51 -10.20 1.81 6.17
C SER A 51 -9.50 0.57 6.75
N LEU A 52 -9.73 -0.61 6.16
CA LEU A 52 -9.10 -1.86 6.60
C LEU A 52 -7.57 -1.84 6.47
N ILE A 53 -7.04 -1.37 5.33
CA ILE A 53 -5.59 -1.23 5.10
C ILE A 53 -4.99 -0.23 6.10
N THR A 54 -5.65 0.90 6.32
CA THR A 54 -5.20 1.93 7.26
C THR A 54 -5.11 1.38 8.68
N ASP A 55 -6.15 0.69 9.13
CA ASP A 55 -6.18 0.05 10.46
C ASP A 55 -5.07 -1.00 10.58
N PHE A 56 -4.97 -1.89 9.60
CA PHE A 56 -3.95 -2.92 9.58
C PHE A 56 -2.52 -2.35 9.71
N LEU A 57 -2.19 -1.33 8.90
CA LEU A 57 -0.86 -0.70 8.94
C LEU A 57 -0.62 0.01 10.27
N LYS A 58 -1.57 0.83 10.73
CA LYS A 58 -1.45 1.57 12.00
C LYS A 58 -1.25 0.63 13.18
N PHE A 59 -2.11 -0.36 13.33
CA PHE A 59 -2.07 -1.25 14.49
C PHE A 59 -0.99 -2.33 14.39
N SER A 60 -0.50 -2.66 13.20
CA SER A 60 0.65 -3.54 13.07
C SER A 60 1.91 -2.86 13.59
N TRP A 61 2.35 -1.73 13.01
CA TRP A 61 3.62 -1.09 13.39
C TRP A 61 3.69 0.43 13.20
N TYR A 62 2.84 1.02 12.35
CA TYR A 62 3.13 2.34 11.79
C TYR A 62 2.60 3.50 12.63
N LYS A 63 1.60 3.28 13.50
CA LYS A 63 0.87 4.35 14.21
C LYS A 63 1.77 5.31 14.99
N ASP A 64 2.82 4.79 15.63
CA ASP A 64 3.68 5.58 16.51
C ASP A 64 4.94 6.10 15.82
N ALA A 65 5.07 5.95 14.51
CA ALA A 65 6.27 6.37 13.76
C ALA A 65 5.93 7.14 12.48
N PHE A 66 4.80 6.83 11.85
CA PHE A 66 4.43 7.32 10.54
C PHE A 66 2.98 7.80 10.50
N GLN A 67 2.76 8.83 9.70
CA GLN A 67 1.44 9.32 9.37
C GLN A 67 0.91 8.58 8.14
N ILE A 68 -0.35 8.12 8.22
CA ILE A 68 -1.06 7.43 7.14
C ILE A 68 -2.43 8.08 6.97
N ASN A 69 -2.67 8.67 5.80
CA ASN A 69 -3.92 9.34 5.44
C ASN A 69 -4.09 9.45 3.91
N PRO A 70 -5.32 9.73 3.44
CA PRO A 70 -5.56 10.21 2.09
C PRO A 70 -4.97 11.62 1.88
N ILE A 71 -4.57 11.94 0.64
CA ILE A 71 -4.17 13.29 0.24
C ILE A 71 -4.75 13.63 -1.12
N GLY A 72 -5.63 14.64 -1.18
CA GLY A 72 -6.24 15.07 -2.42
C GLY A 72 -7.01 13.94 -3.08
N LYS A 73 -6.53 13.46 -4.23
CA LYS A 73 -7.10 12.31 -4.96
C LYS A 73 -6.39 10.98 -4.65
N ASN A 74 -5.27 11.01 -3.94
CA ASN A 74 -4.56 9.80 -3.54
C ASN A 74 -5.37 9.08 -2.46
N ASP A 75 -5.59 7.79 -2.65
CA ASP A 75 -6.34 6.98 -1.70
C ASP A 75 -5.67 6.92 -0.34
N LEU A 76 -4.40 6.50 -0.31
CA LEU A 76 -3.60 6.44 0.91
C LEU A 76 -2.14 6.76 0.61
N VAL A 77 -1.52 7.52 1.51
CA VAL A 77 -0.07 7.72 1.51
C VAL A 77 0.53 7.38 2.87
N ILE A 78 1.81 7.03 2.88
CA ILE A 78 2.62 6.90 4.09
C ILE A 78 3.70 7.98 4.02
N HIS A 79 3.73 8.85 5.01
CA HIS A 79 4.74 9.89 5.15
C HIS A 79 6.04 9.32 5.73
N THR A 80 7.17 9.99 5.51
CA THR A 80 8.47 9.63 6.10
C THR A 80 8.53 9.84 7.62
N GLY A 81 7.52 10.50 8.19
CA GLY A 81 7.42 10.80 9.62
C GLY A 81 5.96 10.92 10.08
N LYS A 82 5.74 11.52 11.25
CA LYS A 82 4.43 11.59 11.93
C LYS A 82 3.58 12.81 11.55
N SER A 83 4.13 13.71 10.76
CA SER A 83 3.44 14.93 10.35
C SER A 83 2.89 14.78 8.94
N PRO A 84 1.67 15.27 8.65
CA PRO A 84 1.20 15.44 7.27
C PRO A 84 2.08 16.36 6.42
N ALA A 85 2.95 17.16 7.04
CA ALA A 85 3.93 18.00 6.34
C ALA A 85 5.23 17.25 5.98
N ASP A 86 5.46 16.06 6.56
CA ASP A 86 6.61 15.24 6.20
C ASP A 86 6.45 14.73 4.75
N PRO A 87 7.54 14.54 3.99
CA PRO A 87 7.45 14.02 2.63
C PRO A 87 6.72 12.67 2.52
N ILE A 88 6.17 12.38 1.34
CA ILE A 88 5.52 11.11 1.04
C ILE A 88 6.59 10.07 0.67
N GLU A 89 6.55 8.91 1.34
CA GLU A 89 7.45 7.78 1.09
C GLU A 89 6.77 6.67 0.27
N VAL A 90 5.49 6.43 0.51
CA VAL A 90 4.72 5.38 -0.17
C VAL A 90 3.38 5.94 -0.63
N ILE A 91 2.98 5.61 -1.86
CA ILE A 91 1.64 5.90 -2.39
C ILE A 91 0.94 4.56 -2.62
N LEU A 92 -0.28 4.44 -2.10
CA LEU A 92 -1.14 3.29 -2.28
C LEU A 92 -2.40 3.72 -3.03
N GLU A 93 -2.75 2.97 -4.06
CA GLU A 93 -4.00 3.07 -4.81
C GLU A 93 -4.84 1.83 -4.56
N VAL A 94 -6.06 2.01 -4.05
CA VAL A 94 -6.92 0.92 -3.59
C VAL A 94 -8.08 0.76 -4.56
N LYS A 95 -8.23 -0.43 -5.14
CA LYS A 95 -9.33 -0.73 -6.08
C LYS A 95 -10.37 -1.65 -5.49
N SER A 96 -11.61 -1.50 -5.97
CA SER A 96 -12.71 -2.37 -5.58
C SER A 96 -12.44 -3.82 -5.98
N VAL A 97 -12.83 -4.76 -5.13
CA VAL A 97 -12.81 -6.20 -5.44
C VAL A 97 -13.77 -6.53 -6.60
N VAL A 98 -14.86 -5.77 -6.70
CA VAL A 98 -15.93 -6.00 -7.68
C VAL A 98 -15.51 -5.51 -9.07
N ASN A 99 -14.91 -4.32 -9.16
CA ASN A 99 -14.48 -3.74 -10.44
C ASN A 99 -13.05 -4.14 -10.81
N LYS A 100 -12.87 -5.40 -11.22
CA LYS A 100 -11.57 -5.95 -11.63
C LYS A 100 -10.95 -5.26 -12.85
N ALA A 101 -11.71 -4.50 -13.62
CA ALA A 101 -11.21 -3.83 -14.82
C ALA A 101 -10.27 -2.65 -14.50
N GLU A 102 -10.33 -2.11 -13.28
CA GLU A 102 -9.47 -1.00 -12.83
C GLU A 102 -8.16 -1.47 -12.18
N MET A 103 -8.10 -2.74 -11.76
CA MET A 103 -6.95 -3.34 -11.08
C MET A 103 -5.94 -3.94 -12.07
N ILE A 104 -4.65 -3.88 -11.71
CA ILE A 104 -3.55 -4.48 -12.49
C ILE A 104 -3.65 -6.00 -12.41
N SER A 105 -3.54 -6.68 -13.55
CA SER A 105 -3.47 -8.15 -13.60
C SER A 105 -2.54 -8.63 -14.73
N THR A 106 -2.21 -9.93 -14.72
CA THR A 106 -1.43 -10.55 -15.82
C THR A 106 -2.13 -10.42 -17.18
N ALA A 107 -3.47 -10.49 -17.20
CA ALA A 107 -4.28 -10.33 -18.40
C ALA A 107 -4.44 -8.86 -18.81
N LYS A 108 -4.56 -7.94 -17.83
CA LYS A 108 -4.72 -6.50 -18.05
C LYS A 108 -3.73 -5.70 -17.21
N PRO A 109 -2.45 -5.65 -17.61
CA PRO A 109 -1.43 -4.96 -16.84
C PRO A 109 -1.54 -3.43 -16.98
N ASN A 110 -2.08 -2.96 -18.10
CA ASN A 110 -2.34 -1.54 -18.35
C ASN A 110 -3.75 -1.16 -17.85
N ALA A 111 -3.86 -0.95 -16.54
CA ALA A 111 -5.13 -0.67 -15.85
C ALA A 111 -5.13 0.72 -15.20
N LYS A 112 -6.31 1.18 -14.78
CA LYS A 112 -6.51 2.51 -14.22
C LYS A 112 -5.64 2.75 -12.98
N ALA A 113 -5.53 1.77 -12.09
CA ALA A 113 -4.67 1.86 -10.90
C ALA A 113 -3.21 2.16 -11.24
N LEU A 114 -2.69 1.62 -12.34
CA LEU A 114 -1.33 1.94 -12.81
C LEU A 114 -1.22 3.40 -13.25
N HIS A 115 -2.22 3.89 -13.99
CA HIS A 115 -2.24 5.26 -14.50
C HIS A 115 -2.32 6.28 -13.37
N GLU A 116 -3.14 6.01 -12.36
CA GLU A 116 -3.28 6.85 -11.16
C GLU A 116 -1.97 6.88 -10.38
N LEU A 117 -1.35 5.73 -10.11
CA LEU A 117 -0.05 5.69 -9.43
C LEU A 117 1.06 6.44 -10.19
N ILE A 118 1.12 6.29 -11.52
CA ILE A 118 2.08 7.04 -12.35
C ILE A 118 1.78 8.54 -12.27
N LEU A 119 0.52 8.94 -12.37
CA LEU A 119 0.11 10.34 -12.27
C LEU A 119 0.53 10.94 -10.92
N TYR A 120 0.24 10.26 -9.82
CA TYR A 120 0.56 10.74 -8.47
C TYR A 120 2.06 10.79 -8.22
N TYR A 121 2.81 9.80 -8.72
CA TYR A 121 4.26 9.82 -8.69
C TYR A 121 4.84 11.02 -9.45
N LEU A 122 4.35 11.29 -10.67
CA LEU A 122 4.83 12.41 -11.48
C LEU A 122 4.44 13.76 -10.86
N ASP A 123 3.27 13.88 -10.24
CA ASP A 123 2.87 15.11 -9.55
C ASP A 123 3.79 15.42 -8.36
N GLU A 124 4.06 14.43 -7.50
CA GLU A 124 5.01 14.59 -6.39
C GLU A 124 6.42 14.91 -6.89
N ARG A 125 6.91 14.15 -7.87
CA ARG A 125 8.31 14.25 -8.28
C ARG A 125 8.62 15.44 -9.17
N ILE A 126 7.73 15.75 -10.11
CA ILE A 126 7.96 16.78 -11.13
C ILE A 126 7.30 18.09 -10.71
N THR A 127 6.01 18.09 -10.40
CA THR A 127 5.27 19.31 -10.09
C THR A 127 5.69 19.88 -8.74
N LYS A 128 5.77 19.03 -7.71
CA LYS A 128 6.10 19.44 -6.33
C LYS A 128 7.59 19.33 -6.00
N ASN A 129 8.39 18.77 -6.91
CA ASN A 129 9.84 18.60 -6.76
C ASN A 129 10.25 17.84 -5.47
N LYS A 130 9.49 16.79 -5.13
CA LYS A 130 9.72 15.89 -3.98
C LYS A 130 10.27 14.55 -4.47
N HIS A 131 11.34 14.04 -3.85
CA HIS A 131 12.07 12.86 -4.36
C HIS A 131 12.09 11.69 -3.37
N GLU A 132 11.26 11.75 -2.34
CA GLU A 132 11.27 10.81 -1.21
C GLU A 132 10.47 9.52 -1.44
N ILE A 133 9.68 9.43 -2.52
CA ILE A 133 8.88 8.23 -2.83
C ILE A 133 9.79 7.03 -3.09
N LYS A 134 9.59 5.97 -2.31
CA LYS A 134 10.30 4.69 -2.41
C LYS A 134 9.45 3.58 -3.03
N GLN A 135 8.13 3.63 -2.86
CA GLN A 135 7.25 2.55 -3.30
C GLN A 135 5.90 3.08 -3.79
N LEU A 136 5.40 2.48 -4.88
CA LEU A 136 4.02 2.62 -5.36
C LEU A 136 3.34 1.25 -5.21
N ILE A 137 2.10 1.23 -4.73
CA ILE A 137 1.35 0.01 -4.47
C ILE A 137 -0.05 0.17 -5.05
N ALA A 138 -0.44 -0.70 -5.97
CA ALA A 138 -1.84 -0.90 -6.34
C ALA A 138 -2.31 -2.16 -5.62
N THR A 139 -3.47 -2.12 -4.96
CA THR A 139 -3.99 -3.31 -4.29
C THR A 139 -5.50 -3.27 -4.13
N ASN A 140 -6.09 -4.44 -3.97
CA ASN A 140 -7.43 -4.64 -3.42
C ASN A 140 -7.39 -5.68 -2.28
N ILE A 141 -6.21 -5.86 -1.67
CA ILE A 141 -5.81 -6.86 -0.66
C ILE A 141 -5.65 -8.29 -1.22
N PHE A 142 -6.38 -8.66 -2.27
CA PHE A 142 -6.27 -9.98 -2.90
C PHE A 142 -5.14 -10.02 -3.94
N GLU A 143 -4.96 -8.93 -4.67
CA GLU A 143 -3.89 -8.70 -5.66
C GLU A 143 -2.86 -7.65 -5.21
#